data_AF-H5SUV6-F1
#
_entry.id   AF-H5SUV6-F1
#
_cell.length_a   1.000
_cell.length_b   1.000
_cell.length_c   1.000
_cell.angle_alpha   90.00
_cell.angle_beta   90.00
_cell.angle_gamma   90.00
#
_symmetry.space_group_name_H-M   'P 1'
#
loop_
_entity.id
_entity.type
_entity.pdbx_description
1 polymer ?
#
loop_
_entity_poly.entity_id
_entity_poly.type
_entity_poly.pdbx_seq_one_letter_code
_entity_poly.pdbx_strand_id
1 'polypeptide(L)'
;MQRYGQRGQRQTPSLVSDQEIEQIIAGDANKLVEVAERLGQDFAKDGQGVKKLSTSQIRNVFGEVKRLQMKGQFDQQAARELILLKPKLAYQAGRHDETKVPQLAEVLSNAIDRVGSDQRRFEHFVDFFEAILAYHRKHGGK
;
A
#
# COMPACT_ATOMS: atom_id res chain seq x y z
N MET A 1 28.44 -19.16 20.73
CA MET A 1 27.09 -18.59 20.94
C MET A 1 27.11 -17.15 20.42
N GLN A 2 26.67 -16.95 19.18
CA GLN A 2 26.74 -15.65 18.49
C GLN A 2 25.56 -14.76 18.90
N ARG A 3 25.87 -13.51 19.22
CA ARG A 3 24.93 -12.47 19.65
C ARG A 3 24.01 -12.10 18.50
N TYR A 4 22.73 -12.45 18.61
CA TYR A 4 21.69 -11.88 17.75
C TYR A 4 21.60 -10.38 18.05
N GLY A 5 22.02 -9.58 17.07
CA GLY A 5 21.90 -8.14 17.11
C GLY A 5 20.43 -7.74 17.17
N GLN A 6 20.07 -6.99 18.20
CA GLN A 6 18.83 -6.22 18.25
C GLN A 6 18.83 -5.24 17.08
N ARG A 7 18.18 -5.61 15.97
CA ARG A 7 17.70 -4.61 15.00
C ARG A 7 16.55 -3.91 15.69
N GLY A 8 16.84 -2.77 16.33
CA GLY A 8 15.82 -1.87 16.84
C GLY A 8 14.80 -1.63 15.74
N GLN A 9 13.52 -1.91 16.05
CA GLN A 9 12.41 -1.56 15.19
C GLN A 9 12.51 -0.06 14.92
N ARG A 10 13.01 0.31 13.74
CA ARG A 10 12.88 1.68 13.25
C ARG A 10 11.38 1.87 13.06
N GLN A 11 10.73 2.55 14.00
CA GLN A 11 9.38 3.06 13.79
C GLN A 11 9.49 4.09 12.67
N THR A 12 9.24 3.65 11.43
CA THR A 12 9.02 4.57 10.32
C THR A 12 7.79 5.39 10.66
N PRO A 13 7.86 6.73 10.68
CA PRO A 13 6.67 7.55 10.83
C PRO A 13 5.69 7.21 9.71
N SER A 14 4.43 6.90 10.05
CA SER A 14 3.41 6.61 9.05
C SER A 14 3.24 7.83 8.13
N LEU A 15 3.32 7.61 6.80
CA LEU A 15 3.14 8.64 5.77
C LEU A 15 1.68 9.12 5.65
N VAL A 16 0.75 8.37 6.23
CA VAL A 16 -0.69 8.63 6.16
C VAL A 16 -1.32 8.34 7.51
N SER A 17 -2.13 9.25 8.00
CA SER A 17 -2.87 9.06 9.25
C SER A 17 -4.03 8.08 9.08
N ASP A 18 -4.44 7.48 10.19
CA ASP A 18 -5.58 6.57 10.23
C ASP A 18 -6.90 7.23 9.76
N GLN A 19 -7.04 8.53 10.03
CA GLN A 19 -8.19 9.32 9.62
C GLN A 19 -8.20 9.55 8.11
N GLU A 20 -7.05 9.88 7.51
CA GLU A 20 -6.94 10.03 6.05
C GLU A 20 -7.30 8.72 5.34
N ILE A 21 -6.81 7.56 5.83
CA ILE A 21 -7.18 6.27 5.23
C ILE A 21 -8.68 6.00 5.39
N GLU A 22 -9.29 6.27 6.56
CA GLU A 22 -10.74 6.06 6.71
C GLU A 22 -11.54 6.95 5.76
N GLN A 23 -11.18 8.22 5.58
CA GLN A 23 -11.85 9.12 4.64
C GLN A 23 -11.78 8.59 3.20
N ILE A 24 -10.60 8.12 2.78
CA ILE A 24 -10.39 7.55 1.45
C ILE A 24 -11.27 6.33 1.24
N ILE A 25 -11.25 5.38 2.18
CA ILE A 25 -12.02 4.14 2.07
C ILE A 25 -13.53 4.39 2.19
N ALA A 26 -13.94 5.41 2.93
CA ALA A 26 -15.33 5.87 2.98
C ALA A 26 -15.80 6.58 1.70
N GLY A 27 -14.89 6.91 0.77
CA GLY A 27 -15.22 7.45 -0.56
C GLY A 27 -14.93 8.95 -0.76
N ASP A 28 -14.11 9.56 0.08
CA ASP A 28 -13.65 10.94 -0.16
C ASP A 28 -12.63 10.99 -1.30
N ALA A 29 -13.12 11.30 -2.50
CA ALA A 29 -12.31 11.39 -3.71
C ALA A 29 -11.23 12.49 -3.65
N ASN A 30 -11.51 13.62 -3.00
CA ASN A 30 -10.54 14.70 -2.86
C ASN A 30 -9.38 14.24 -1.98
N LYS A 31 -9.71 13.59 -0.86
CA LYS A 31 -8.68 13.04 0.04
C LYS A 31 -7.87 11.93 -0.64
N LEU A 32 -8.52 11.07 -1.43
CA LEU A 32 -7.86 10.03 -2.22
C LEU A 32 -6.80 10.63 -3.14
N VAL A 33 -7.17 11.65 -3.93
CA VAL A 33 -6.24 12.30 -4.87
C VAL A 33 -5.08 12.97 -4.13
N GLU A 34 -5.37 13.73 -3.08
CA GLU A 34 -4.37 14.43 -2.28
C GLU A 34 -3.32 13.47 -1.69
N VAL A 35 -3.78 12.40 -1.04
CA VAL A 35 -2.88 11.43 -0.39
C VAL A 35 -2.14 10.59 -1.43
N ALA A 36 -2.81 10.16 -2.50
CA ALA A 36 -2.18 9.38 -3.56
C ALA A 36 -1.07 10.17 -4.27
N GLU A 37 -1.26 11.48 -4.51
CA GLU A 37 -0.21 12.33 -5.07
C GLU A 37 0.98 12.48 -4.12
N ARG A 38 0.71 12.73 -2.83
CA ARG A 38 1.76 12.82 -1.78
C ARG A 38 2.60 11.53 -1.72
N LEU A 39 1.94 10.38 -1.71
CA LEU A 39 2.59 9.07 -1.70
C LEU A 39 3.33 8.78 -3.00
N GLY A 40 2.72 9.04 -4.16
CA GLY A 40 3.33 8.82 -5.47
C GLY A 40 4.62 9.65 -5.63
N GLN A 41 4.60 10.91 -5.20
CA GLN A 41 5.77 11.78 -5.19
C GLN A 41 6.86 11.25 -4.24
N ASP A 42 6.48 10.85 -3.02
CA ASP A 42 7.44 10.32 -2.05
C ASP A 42 8.09 9.03 -2.59
N PHE A 43 7.29 8.08 -3.07
CA PHE A 43 7.74 6.79 -3.57
C PHE A 43 8.59 6.86 -4.84
N ALA A 44 8.49 7.96 -5.61
CA ALA A 44 9.30 8.16 -6.81
C ALA A 44 10.73 8.66 -6.51
N LYS A 45 11.02 9.08 -5.27
CA LYS A 45 12.28 9.69 -4.86
C LYS A 45 13.00 8.88 -3.78
N ASP A 46 14.33 8.90 -3.84
CA ASP A 46 15.14 8.33 -2.76
C ASP A 46 14.99 9.21 -1.50
N GLY A 47 14.90 8.56 -0.35
CA GLY A 47 14.97 9.19 0.97
C GLY A 47 16.35 9.06 1.58
N GLN A 48 16.52 9.53 2.82
CA GLN A 48 17.78 9.38 3.55
C GLN A 48 18.06 7.90 3.86
N GLY A 49 18.92 7.28 3.06
CA GLY A 49 19.29 5.86 3.21
C GLY A 49 18.19 4.87 2.83
N VAL A 50 17.14 5.31 2.13
CA VAL A 50 16.02 4.46 1.67
C VAL A 50 15.78 4.71 0.19
N LYS A 51 15.81 3.66 -0.62
CA LYS A 51 15.63 3.77 -2.08
C LYS A 51 14.16 3.93 -2.47
N LYS A 52 13.90 4.67 -3.54
CA LYS A 52 12.59 4.78 -4.19
C LYS A 52 12.01 3.42 -4.59
N LEU A 53 10.70 3.39 -4.84
CA LEU A 53 10.04 2.23 -5.43
C LEU A 53 10.31 2.14 -6.93
N SER A 54 10.56 0.93 -7.42
CA SER A 54 10.41 0.62 -8.84
C SER A 54 8.94 0.35 -9.18
N THR A 55 8.56 0.51 -10.44
CA THR A 55 7.21 0.12 -10.88
C THR A 55 6.96 -1.37 -10.71
N SER A 56 7.99 -2.21 -10.89
CA SER A 56 7.84 -3.66 -10.72
C SER A 56 7.46 -4.01 -9.27
N GLN A 57 8.04 -3.32 -8.28
CA GLN A 57 7.68 -3.52 -6.87
C GLN A 57 6.21 -3.17 -6.61
N ILE A 58 5.73 -2.04 -7.14
CA ILE A 58 4.32 -1.61 -6.99
C ILE A 58 3.39 -2.61 -7.71
N ARG A 59 3.71 -3.00 -8.95
CA ARG A 59 2.89 -3.92 -9.75
C ARG A 59 2.81 -5.33 -9.17
N ASN A 60 3.90 -5.83 -8.59
CA ASN A 60 3.92 -7.15 -7.96
C ASN A 60 2.90 -7.23 -6.81
N VAL A 61 2.72 -6.13 -6.08
CA VAL A 61 1.68 -6.03 -5.04
C VAL A 61 0.29 -5.85 -5.66
N PHE A 62 0.19 -5.00 -6.68
CA PHE A 62 -1.10 -4.63 -7.29
C PHE A 62 -1.78 -5.78 -8.06
N GLY A 63 -1.01 -6.71 -8.64
CA GLY A 63 -1.55 -7.81 -9.44
C GLY A 63 -2.54 -8.69 -8.66
N GLU A 64 -2.31 -8.90 -7.37
CA GLU A 64 -3.23 -9.68 -6.52
C GLU A 64 -4.55 -8.96 -6.27
N VAL A 65 -4.49 -7.64 -6.08
CA VAL A 65 -5.68 -6.78 -5.92
C VAL A 65 -6.51 -6.79 -7.19
N LYS A 66 -5.89 -6.65 -8.38
CA LYS A 66 -6.60 -6.75 -9.66
C LYS A 66 -7.22 -8.12 -9.88
N ARG A 67 -6.54 -9.21 -9.48
CA ARG A 67 -7.12 -10.56 -9.55
C ARG A 67 -8.41 -10.65 -8.73
N LEU A 68 -8.45 -10.04 -7.54
CA LEU A 68 -9.68 -9.97 -6.73
C LEU A 68 -10.76 -9.14 -7.41
N GLN A 69 -10.41 -7.96 -7.95
CA GLN A 69 -11.37 -7.11 -8.67
C GLN A 69 -11.98 -7.81 -9.89
N MET A 70 -11.18 -8.58 -10.63
CA MET A 70 -11.64 -9.31 -11.82
C MET A 70 -12.63 -10.43 -11.51
N LYS A 71 -12.77 -10.87 -10.25
CA LYS A 71 -13.84 -11.81 -9.85
C LYS A 71 -15.23 -11.17 -9.91
N GLY A 72 -15.31 -9.85 -10.02
CA GLY A 72 -16.55 -9.08 -10.12
C GLY A 72 -17.14 -8.75 -8.76
N GLN A 73 -17.69 -9.75 -8.06
CA GLN A 73 -18.33 -9.56 -6.77
C GLN A 73 -17.34 -9.69 -5.60
N PHE A 74 -17.32 -8.70 -4.72
CA PHE A 74 -16.55 -8.69 -3.47
C PHE A 74 -17.40 -9.23 -2.32
N ASP A 75 -17.40 -10.56 -2.18
CA ASP A 75 -18.09 -11.28 -1.12
C ASP A 75 -17.17 -11.56 0.09
N GLN A 76 -17.66 -12.32 1.06
CA GLN A 76 -16.87 -12.69 2.25
C GLN A 76 -15.60 -13.49 1.90
N GLN A 77 -15.63 -14.28 0.83
CA GLN A 77 -14.45 -15.04 0.40
C GLN A 77 -13.41 -14.08 -0.20
N ALA A 78 -13.82 -13.14 -1.05
CA ALA A 78 -12.95 -12.10 -1.59
C ALA A 78 -12.38 -11.20 -0.48
N ALA A 79 -13.20 -10.82 0.50
CA ALA A 79 -12.76 -10.06 1.67
C ALA A 79 -11.71 -10.81 2.50
N ARG A 80 -11.92 -12.12 2.72
CA ARG A 80 -10.92 -12.97 3.38
C ARG A 80 -9.63 -13.05 2.57
N GLU A 81 -9.70 -13.20 1.26
CA GLU A 81 -8.52 -13.23 0.39
C GLU A 81 -7.76 -11.89 0.40
N LEU A 82 -8.47 -10.76 0.44
CA LEU A 82 -7.88 -9.43 0.58
C LEU A 82 -7.09 -9.30 1.89
N ILE A 83 -7.69 -9.71 3.02
CA ILE A 83 -7.02 -9.72 4.33
C ILE A 83 -5.75 -10.57 4.29
N LEU A 84 -5.78 -11.72 3.61
CA LEU A 84 -4.64 -12.61 3.45
C LEU A 84 -3.54 -12.08 2.51
N LEU A 85 -3.72 -10.90 1.91
CA LEU A 85 -2.61 -10.19 1.27
C LEU A 85 -1.65 -9.56 2.28
N LYS A 86 -2.10 -9.25 3.51
CA LYS A 86 -1.25 -8.61 4.53
C LYS A 86 0.04 -9.40 4.85
N PRO A 87 0.02 -10.74 5.06
CA PRO A 87 1.25 -11.51 5.22
C PRO A 87 2.19 -11.43 4.01
N LYS A 88 1.65 -11.36 2.79
CA LYS A 88 2.46 -11.21 1.58
C LYS A 88 3.09 -9.82 1.50
N LEU A 89 2.35 -8.77 1.85
CA LEU A 89 2.87 -7.41 1.98
C LEU A 89 4.02 -7.36 2.99
N ALA A 90 3.85 -7.97 4.17
CA ALA A 90 4.89 -8.03 5.19
C ALA A 90 6.15 -8.77 4.71
N TYR A 91 6.00 -9.87 3.98
CA TYR A 91 7.13 -10.58 3.38
C TYR A 91 7.86 -9.70 2.34
N GLN A 92 7.13 -9.03 1.45
CA GLN A 92 7.74 -8.13 0.46
C GLN A 92 8.46 -6.95 1.13
N ALA A 93 7.89 -6.39 2.19
CA ALA A 93 8.52 -5.35 3.00
C ALA A 93 9.84 -5.83 3.62
N GLY A 94 9.86 -7.02 4.22
CA GLY A 94 11.10 -7.58 4.80
C GLY A 94 12.16 -7.95 3.76
N ARG A 95 11.75 -8.30 2.53
CA ARG A 95 12.67 -8.61 1.42
C ARG A 95 13.30 -7.35 0.79
N HIS A 96 12.64 -6.21 0.91
CA HIS A 96 13.03 -4.95 0.28
C HIS A 96 13.11 -3.82 1.31
N ASP A 97 13.68 -4.12 2.49
CA ASP A 97 13.76 -3.22 3.65
C ASP A 97 14.66 -2.00 3.42
N GLU A 98 15.51 -2.03 2.38
CA GLU A 98 16.33 -0.91 1.93
C GLU A 98 15.59 0.06 0.99
N THR A 99 14.35 -0.24 0.64
CA THR A 99 13.50 0.55 -0.27
C THR A 99 12.27 1.08 0.44
N LYS A 100 11.40 1.82 -0.26
CA LYS A 100 10.12 2.31 0.29
C LYS A 100 8.98 1.26 0.31
N VAL A 101 9.27 -0.01 0.04
CA VAL A 101 8.27 -1.10 0.08
C VAL A 101 7.63 -1.26 1.47
N PRO A 102 8.35 -1.16 2.60
CA PRO A 102 7.73 -1.20 3.93
C PRO A 102 6.66 -0.13 4.13
N GLN A 103 6.91 1.11 3.70
CA GLN A 103 5.93 2.20 3.81
C GLN A 103 4.69 1.95 2.93
N LEU A 104 4.88 1.46 1.70
CA LEU A 104 3.74 1.07 0.87
C LEU A 104 2.94 -0.09 1.50
N ALA A 105 3.62 -1.10 2.03
CA ALA A 105 2.99 -2.23 2.69
C ALA A 105 2.18 -1.82 3.92
N GLU A 106 2.69 -0.87 4.72
CA GLU A 106 1.99 -0.30 5.87
C GLU A 106 0.71 0.43 5.44
N VAL A 107 0.80 1.36 4.48
CA VAL A 107 -0.36 2.10 3.95
C VAL A 107 -1.42 1.15 3.41
N LEU A 108 -1.03 0.16 2.61
CA LEU A 108 -1.96 -0.81 2.03
C LEU A 108 -2.57 -1.73 3.09
N SER A 109 -1.80 -2.17 4.09
CA SER A 109 -2.30 -3.00 5.19
C SER A 109 -3.36 -2.26 6.00
N ASN A 110 -3.11 -0.98 6.30
CA ASN A 110 -4.04 -0.11 7.00
C ASN A 110 -5.32 0.11 6.16
N ALA A 111 -5.18 0.33 4.85
CA ALA A 111 -6.33 0.47 3.97
C ALA A 111 -7.18 -0.81 3.91
N ILE A 112 -6.54 -1.99 3.79
CA ILE A 112 -7.21 -3.29 3.80
C ILE A 112 -8.08 -3.49 5.06
N ASP A 113 -7.58 -3.08 6.24
CA ASP A 113 -8.30 -3.22 7.50
C ASP A 113 -9.63 -2.44 7.55
N ARG A 114 -9.77 -1.40 6.71
CA ARG A 114 -10.97 -0.55 6.64
C ARG A 114 -11.95 -0.97 5.54
N VAL A 115 -11.55 -1.86 4.63
CA VAL A 115 -12.42 -2.33 3.53
C VAL A 115 -13.58 -3.18 4.07
N GLY A 116 -13.29 -4.08 5.02
CA GLY A 116 -14.29 -5.05 5.51
C GLY A 116 -14.79 -5.97 4.39
N SER A 117 -16.10 -6.20 4.34
CA SER A 117 -16.78 -6.95 3.27
C SER A 117 -17.69 -6.06 2.41
N ASP A 118 -17.36 -4.78 2.30
CA ASP A 118 -18.12 -3.79 1.53
C ASP A 118 -17.51 -3.60 0.14
N GLN A 119 -18.32 -3.84 -0.90
CA GLN A 119 -17.94 -3.71 -2.30
C GLN A 119 -17.43 -2.30 -2.65
N ARG A 120 -18.12 -1.24 -2.18
CA ARG A 120 -17.75 0.14 -2.51
C ARG A 120 -16.44 0.51 -1.84
N ARG A 121 -16.25 0.13 -0.58
CA ARG A 121 -14.98 0.33 0.13
C ARG A 121 -13.83 -0.40 -0.56
N PHE A 122 -14.09 -1.59 -1.12
CA PHE A 122 -13.10 -2.31 -1.92
C PHE A 122 -12.77 -1.57 -3.23
N GLU A 123 -13.77 -1.05 -3.94
CA GLU A 123 -13.56 -0.22 -5.13
C GLU A 123 -12.71 1.03 -4.82
N HIS A 124 -13.03 1.76 -3.75
CA HIS A 124 -12.23 2.91 -3.31
C HIS A 124 -10.79 2.53 -2.95
N PHE A 125 -10.57 1.35 -2.36
CA PHE A 125 -9.23 0.81 -2.12
C PHE A 125 -8.47 0.56 -3.44
N VAL A 126 -9.14 -0.03 -4.44
CA VAL A 126 -8.54 -0.25 -5.76
C VAL A 126 -8.17 1.08 -6.41
N ASP A 127 -9.09 2.04 -6.42
CA ASP A 127 -8.89 3.38 -6.99
C ASP A 127 -7.72 4.10 -6.31
N PHE A 128 -7.62 4.01 -4.99
CA PHE A 128 -6.52 4.60 -4.23
C PHE A 128 -5.17 4.00 -4.63
N PHE A 129 -5.10 2.67 -4.79
CA PHE A 129 -3.88 2.01 -5.22
C PHE A 129 -3.52 2.38 -6.67
N GLU A 130 -4.50 2.41 -7.58
CA GLU A 130 -4.28 2.88 -8.97
C GLU A 130 -3.76 4.31 -9.01
N ALA A 131 -4.32 5.20 -8.18
CA ALA A 131 -3.88 6.58 -8.07
C ALA A 131 -2.42 6.69 -7.58
N ILE A 132 -2.02 5.92 -6.56
CA ILE A 132 -0.61 5.89 -6.09
C ILE A 132 0.32 5.50 -7.24
N LEU A 133 -0.02 4.46 -8.01
CA LEU A 133 0.77 4.01 -9.15
C LEU A 133 0.84 5.09 -10.26
N ALA A 134 -0.28 5.73 -10.55
CA ALA A 134 -0.35 6.79 -11.56
C ALA A 134 0.51 8.01 -11.16
N TYR A 135 0.42 8.47 -9.91
CA TYR A 135 1.23 9.58 -9.40
C TYR A 135 2.71 9.22 -9.28
N HIS A 136 3.05 8.00 -8.86
CA HIS A 136 4.43 7.50 -8.89
C HIS A 136 5.04 7.61 -10.29
N ARG A 137 4.29 7.19 -11.31
CA ARG A 137 4.68 7.32 -12.72
C ARG A 137 4.79 8.78 -13.16
N LYS A 138 3.83 9.63 -12.81
CA LYS A 138 3.85 11.09 -13.08
C LYS A 138 5.14 11.73 -12.55
N HIS A 139 5.62 11.30 -11.38
CA HIS A 139 6.82 11.84 -10.74
C HIS A 139 8.13 11.15 -11.16
N GLY A 140 8.13 10.37 -12.25
CA GLY A 140 9.35 9.80 -12.84
C GLY A 140 9.77 8.45 -12.26
N GLY A 141 8.88 7.79 -11.52
CA GLY A 141 9.05 6.39 -11.11
C GLY A 141 9.22 5.46 -12.31
N LYS A 142 10.17 4.52 -12.23
CA LYS A 142 10.52 3.58 -13.31
C LYS A 142 10.27 2.14 -12.89
#